data_AF-A0A7C1MVI8-F1
#
_entry.id   AF-A0A7C1MVI8-F1
#
_cell.length_a   1.000
_cell.length_b   1.000
_cell.length_c   1.000
_cell.angle_alpha   90.00
_cell.angle_beta   90.00
_cell.angle_gamma   90.00
#
_symmetry.space_group_name_H-M   'P 1'
#
loop_
_entity.id
_entity.type
_entity.pdbx_description
1 polymer ?
#
loop_
_entity_poly.entity_id
_entity_poly.type
_entity_poly.pdbx_seq_one_letter_code
_entity_poly.pdbx_strand_id
1 'polypeptide(L)'
;MKTKILFFLFCSFFFLQSCGSAQEEKNNGSVVLTDKNFIYEGDLRKFYLNHEIDNLEIKIKELQEIINNNQGDKDVKKQLDQLVAQKENYQTQIENTADLKSLRIRARPIPIPPKPLPCDCLIQYIIFENNRDIVGVSYLNKETKLLGSTMGKANKLPNSEVKYLDFKDSSFTIEDEGSFQIKSGNGSYTVNLVEN
;
A
#
# COMPACT_ATOMS: atom_id res chain seq x y z
N MET A 1 56.90 -36.63 35.55
CA MET A 1 58.07 -35.85 35.10
C MET A 1 57.69 -35.07 33.84
N LYS A 2 57.94 -33.74 33.85
CA LYS A 2 58.30 -32.88 32.71
C LYS A 2 57.24 -32.64 31.61
N THR A 3 56.55 -31.51 31.78
CA THR A 3 56.28 -30.44 30.78
C THR A 3 56.86 -30.63 29.38
N LYS A 4 56.08 -30.30 28.35
CA LYS A 4 56.25 -29.05 27.57
C LYS A 4 55.08 -28.80 26.62
N ILE A 5 54.39 -27.70 26.91
CA ILE A 5 53.57 -26.92 25.98
C ILE A 5 54.49 -26.40 24.87
N LEU A 6 54.14 -26.62 23.60
CA LEU A 6 54.69 -25.83 22.50
C LEU A 6 53.56 -25.18 21.73
N PHE A 7 53.41 -23.91 22.06
CA PHE A 7 52.75 -22.84 21.33
C PHE A 7 53.27 -22.80 19.88
N PHE A 8 52.40 -22.98 18.89
CA PHE A 8 52.62 -22.42 17.57
C PHE A 8 51.36 -21.67 17.14
N LEU A 9 51.38 -20.41 17.53
CA LEU A 9 50.59 -19.32 17.01
C LEU A 9 50.91 -19.21 15.51
N PHE A 10 49.97 -19.57 14.65
CA PHE A 10 50.03 -19.18 13.24
C PHE A 10 48.69 -18.59 12.82
N CYS A 11 48.66 -17.27 12.88
CA CYS A 11 47.92 -16.37 12.00
C CYS A 11 46.44 -16.68 11.75
N SER A 12 45.63 -16.17 12.68
CA SER A 12 44.44 -15.40 12.38
C SER A 12 44.62 -14.50 11.14
N PHE A 13 44.04 -14.89 10.00
CA PHE A 13 43.68 -14.01 8.89
C PHE A 13 42.69 -14.69 7.94
N PHE A 14 41.56 -15.16 8.46
CA PHE A 14 40.33 -15.26 7.68
C PHE A 14 39.25 -14.46 8.39
N PHE A 15 39.52 -13.16 8.49
CA PHE A 15 38.47 -12.18 8.64
C PHE A 15 37.53 -12.34 7.44
N LEU A 16 36.31 -12.77 7.75
CA LEU A 16 35.10 -12.13 7.28
C LEU A 16 35.19 -11.68 5.81
N GLN A 17 34.98 -12.61 4.87
CA GLN A 17 34.23 -12.21 3.69
C GLN A 17 32.78 -11.95 4.14
N SER A 18 32.61 -10.82 4.82
CA SER A 18 31.44 -9.99 4.60
C SER A 18 31.38 -9.86 3.09
N CYS A 19 30.40 -10.55 2.49
CA CYS A 19 29.81 -10.07 1.26
C CYS A 19 29.29 -8.69 1.62
N GLY A 20 30.18 -7.71 1.54
CA GLY A 20 29.80 -6.33 1.37
C GLY A 20 28.95 -6.39 0.14
N SER A 21 27.63 -6.37 0.33
CA SER A 21 26.75 -5.92 -0.72
C SER A 21 27.36 -4.58 -1.08
N ALA A 22 28.07 -4.55 -2.21
CA ALA A 22 28.32 -3.33 -2.92
C ALA A 22 26.96 -2.65 -2.88
N GLN A 23 26.87 -1.54 -2.15
CA GLN A 23 25.90 -0.53 -2.49
C GLN A 23 26.29 -0.20 -3.93
N GLU A 24 25.67 -0.92 -4.85
CA GLU A 24 25.30 -0.31 -6.11
C GLU A 24 24.57 0.94 -5.67
N GLU A 25 25.31 2.06 -5.64
CA GLU A 25 24.74 3.35 -5.95
C GLU A 25 24.07 3.15 -7.31
N LYS A 26 22.82 2.69 -7.23
CA LYS A 26 21.93 2.55 -8.37
C LYS A 26 21.95 3.91 -9.03
N ASN A 27 22.45 3.90 -10.25
CA ASN A 27 22.47 4.95 -11.23
C ASN A 27 21.59 6.14 -10.85
N ASN A 28 22.23 7.31 -10.80
CA ASN A 28 21.66 8.64 -10.68
C ASN A 28 20.77 9.03 -11.89
N GLY A 29 19.94 8.11 -12.40
CA GLY A 29 18.74 8.46 -13.13
C GLY A 29 17.77 9.01 -12.12
N SER A 30 17.69 10.34 -12.01
CA SER A 30 16.73 10.99 -11.12
C SER A 30 15.33 10.43 -11.39
N VAL A 31 14.66 9.86 -10.39
CA VAL A 31 13.25 9.48 -10.50
C VAL A 31 12.46 10.76 -10.77
N VAL A 32 11.95 10.90 -12.00
CA VAL A 32 11.09 12.02 -12.38
C VAL A 32 9.65 11.54 -12.26
N LEU A 33 9.00 11.92 -11.17
CA LEU A 33 7.57 11.72 -11.02
C LEU A 33 6.83 12.70 -11.92
N THR A 34 5.96 12.16 -12.75
CA THR A 34 4.97 12.91 -13.52
C THR A 34 3.59 12.58 -13.00
N ASP A 35 2.61 13.40 -13.34
CA ASP A 35 1.20 13.16 -13.04
C ASP A 35 0.62 11.87 -13.68
N LYS A 36 1.40 11.16 -14.51
CA LYS A 36 0.97 10.00 -15.29
C LYS A 36 1.72 8.71 -14.99
N ASN A 37 2.85 8.77 -14.28
CA ASN A 37 3.72 7.60 -14.11
C ASN A 37 3.71 7.01 -12.70
N PHE A 38 2.85 7.49 -11.80
CA PHE A 38 2.72 6.93 -10.46
C PHE A 38 1.28 6.83 -9.95
N ILE A 39 1.09 5.92 -8.98
CA ILE A 39 -0.11 5.84 -8.14
C ILE A 39 0.30 6.03 -6.68
N TYR A 40 -0.52 6.75 -5.90
CA TYR A 40 -0.32 6.88 -4.47
C TYR A 40 -1.15 5.84 -3.70
N GLU A 41 -0.49 5.06 -2.86
CA GLU A 41 -1.15 4.07 -2.00
C GLU A 41 -2.14 4.70 -1.02
N GLY A 42 -1.85 5.90 -0.50
CA GLY A 42 -2.75 6.59 0.42
C GLY A 42 -4.10 6.89 -0.22
N ASP A 43 -4.11 7.24 -1.51
CA ASP A 43 -5.34 7.47 -2.28
C ASP A 43 -6.14 6.16 -2.46
N LEU A 44 -5.46 5.07 -2.81
CA LEU A 44 -6.06 3.74 -2.89
C LEU A 44 -6.65 3.30 -1.55
N ARG A 45 -5.95 3.59 -0.44
CA ARG A 45 -6.43 3.26 0.90
C ARG A 45 -7.62 4.09 1.32
N LYS A 46 -7.63 5.40 1.03
CA LYS A 46 -8.80 6.27 1.26
C LYS A 46 -10.01 5.75 0.49
N PHE A 47 -9.82 5.39 -0.78
CA PHE A 47 -10.89 4.79 -1.59
C PHE A 47 -11.44 3.50 -0.95
N TYR A 48 -10.57 2.56 -0.57
CA TYR A 48 -10.97 1.34 0.14
C TYR A 48 -11.76 1.62 1.42
N LEU A 49 -11.24 2.50 2.29
CA LEU A 49 -11.86 2.80 3.57
C LEU A 49 -13.21 3.51 3.42
N ASN A 50 -13.37 4.39 2.42
CA ASN A 50 -14.67 5.01 2.12
C ASN A 50 -15.70 3.96 1.72
N HIS A 51 -15.35 3.02 0.84
CA HIS A 51 -16.25 1.94 0.46
C HIS A 51 -16.64 1.05 1.65
N GLU A 52 -15.69 0.75 2.55
CA GLU A 52 -16.00 0.04 3.79
C GLU A 52 -16.92 0.84 4.73
N ILE A 53 -16.76 2.16 4.78
CA ILE A 53 -17.67 3.05 5.54
C ILE A 53 -19.08 2.99 4.97
N ASP A 54 -19.26 3.06 3.64
CA ASP A 54 -20.58 2.97 3.01
C ASP A 54 -21.28 1.65 3.38
N ASN A 55 -20.55 0.53 3.36
CA ASN A 55 -21.06 -0.77 3.79
C ASN A 55 -21.43 -0.81 5.27
N LEU A 56 -20.65 -0.16 6.14
CA LEU A 56 -20.95 -0.05 7.57
C LEU A 56 -22.20 0.81 7.80
N GLU A 57 -22.39 1.90 7.06
CA GLU A 57 -23.56 2.77 7.17
C GLU A 57 -24.86 2.04 6.83
N ILE A 58 -24.86 1.19 5.80
CA ILE A 58 -26.01 0.34 5.46
C ILE A 58 -26.36 -0.56 6.64
N LYS A 59 -25.39 -1.30 7.19
CA LYS A 59 -25.60 -2.22 8.32
C LYS A 59 -26.04 -1.50 9.60
N ILE A 60 -25.46 -0.34 9.88
CA ILE A 60 -25.85 0.51 11.01
C ILE A 60 -27.32 0.91 10.88
N LYS A 61 -27.74 1.33 9.69
CA LYS A 61 -29.14 1.72 9.42
C LYS A 61 -30.10 0.54 9.62
N GLU A 62 -29.75 -0.65 9.15
CA GLU A 62 -30.55 -1.87 9.34
C GLU A 62 -30.72 -2.21 10.83
N LEU A 63 -29.63 -2.19 11.61
CA LEU A 63 -29.72 -2.47 13.06
C LEU A 63 -30.50 -1.39 13.81
N GLN A 64 -30.36 -0.13 13.42
CA GLN A 64 -31.15 0.97 13.99
C GLN A 64 -32.64 0.79 13.73
N GLU A 65 -33.04 0.32 12.54
CA GLU A 65 -34.44 0.03 12.22
C GLU A 65 -35.02 -1.09 13.12
N ILE A 66 -34.25 -2.17 13.34
CA ILE A 66 -34.64 -3.24 14.27
C ILE A 66 -34.86 -2.71 15.70
N ILE A 67 -33.96 -1.84 16.17
CA ILE A 67 -34.08 -1.21 17.49
C ILE A 67 -35.30 -0.29 17.57
N ASN A 68 -35.52 0.55 16.54
CA ASN A 68 -36.64 1.49 16.49
C ASN A 68 -38.00 0.77 16.44
N ASN A 69 -38.05 -0.43 15.89
CA ASN A 69 -39.23 -1.31 15.89
C ASN A 69 -39.41 -2.09 17.21
N ASN A 70 -38.65 -1.77 18.27
CA ASN A 70 -38.62 -2.47 19.56
C ASN A 70 -38.23 -3.96 19.48
N GLN A 71 -37.53 -4.36 18.42
CA GLN A 71 -37.06 -5.73 18.21
C GLN A 71 -35.57 -5.90 18.57
N GLY A 72 -34.89 -4.83 18.97
CA GLY A 72 -33.48 -4.86 19.35
C GLY A 72 -33.25 -5.41 20.76
N ASP A 73 -32.63 -6.57 20.84
CA ASP A 73 -32.12 -7.12 22.10
C ASP A 73 -30.75 -6.53 22.49
N LYS A 74 -30.14 -7.06 23.54
CA LYS A 74 -28.83 -6.62 24.02
C LYS A 74 -27.71 -6.88 23.00
N ASP A 75 -27.81 -7.94 22.23
CA ASP A 75 -26.78 -8.32 21.26
C ASP A 75 -26.86 -7.45 20.01
N VAL A 76 -28.07 -7.11 19.55
CA VAL A 76 -28.29 -6.14 18.46
C VAL A 76 -27.69 -4.77 18.81
N LYS A 77 -27.91 -4.28 20.04
CA LYS A 77 -27.33 -3.02 20.50
C LYS A 77 -25.81 -3.07 20.55
N LYS A 78 -25.25 -4.17 21.06
CA LYS A 78 -23.79 -4.38 21.09
C LYS A 78 -23.20 -4.39 19.67
N GLN A 79 -23.86 -5.04 18.71
CA GLN A 79 -23.42 -5.05 17.32
C GLN A 79 -23.45 -3.65 16.72
N LEU A 80 -24.51 -2.88 16.98
CA LEU A 80 -24.59 -1.48 16.55
C LEU A 80 -23.40 -0.66 17.07
N ASP A 81 -23.12 -0.74 18.37
CA ASP A 81 -22.00 -0.02 18.99
C ASP A 81 -20.65 -0.41 18.36
N GLN A 82 -20.46 -1.69 18.05
CA GLN A 82 -19.25 -2.18 17.39
C GLN A 82 -19.10 -1.63 15.96
N LEU A 83 -20.17 -1.60 15.17
CA LEU A 83 -20.13 -1.06 13.81
C LEU A 83 -19.88 0.44 13.80
N VAL A 84 -20.49 1.19 14.74
CA VAL A 84 -20.25 2.63 14.89
C VAL A 84 -18.79 2.90 15.25
N ALA A 85 -18.24 2.19 16.24
CA ALA A 85 -16.84 2.34 16.61
C ALA A 85 -15.88 1.98 15.47
N GLN A 86 -16.21 0.95 14.67
CA GLN A 86 -15.42 0.57 13.51
C GLN A 86 -15.43 1.66 12.42
N LYS A 87 -16.60 2.27 12.16
CA LYS A 87 -16.75 3.38 11.22
C LYS A 87 -15.89 4.58 11.65
N GLU A 88 -15.97 4.99 12.92
CA GLU A 88 -15.17 6.10 13.46
C GLU A 88 -13.66 5.82 13.35
N ASN A 89 -13.25 4.58 13.59
CA ASN A 89 -11.86 4.16 13.40
C ASN A 89 -11.42 4.26 11.92
N TYR A 90 -12.27 3.94 10.95
CA TYR A 90 -11.96 4.12 9.53
C TYR A 90 -11.90 5.58 9.12
N GLN A 91 -12.80 6.43 9.62
CA GLN A 91 -12.75 7.88 9.40
C GLN A 91 -11.45 8.49 9.95
N THR A 92 -11.04 8.10 11.16
CA THR A 92 -9.77 8.50 11.77
C THR A 92 -8.57 8.06 10.91
N GLN A 93 -8.61 6.87 10.32
CA GLN A 93 -7.55 6.41 9.41
C GLN A 93 -7.47 7.23 8.12
N ILE A 94 -8.61 7.65 7.57
CA ILE A 94 -8.67 8.52 6.38
C ILE A 94 -8.06 9.89 6.69
N GLU A 95 -8.46 10.51 7.81
CA GLU A 95 -7.96 11.81 8.27
C GLU A 95 -6.45 11.80 8.50
N ASN A 96 -5.94 10.71 9.07
CA ASN A 96 -4.50 10.54 9.33
C ASN A 96 -3.68 10.14 8.10
N THR A 97 -4.32 9.82 6.97
CA THR A 97 -3.61 9.49 5.74
C THR A 97 -3.21 10.78 5.01
N ALA A 98 -1.90 11.01 4.86
CA ALA A 98 -1.38 12.25 4.31
C ALA A 98 -1.74 12.39 2.82
N ASP A 99 -2.10 13.59 2.39
CA ASP A 99 -2.22 13.91 0.97
C ASP A 99 -0.85 14.16 0.36
N LEU A 100 -0.59 13.65 -0.83
CA LEU A 100 0.69 13.91 -1.52
C LEU A 100 0.99 15.41 -1.70
N LYS A 101 -0.03 16.26 -1.86
CA LYS A 101 0.13 17.71 -1.89
C LYS A 101 0.76 18.26 -0.61
N SER A 102 0.39 17.74 0.57
CA SER A 102 1.00 18.12 1.83
C SER A 102 2.45 17.61 1.94
N LEU A 103 2.76 16.52 1.23
CA LEU A 103 4.10 15.95 1.08
C LEU A 103 4.96 16.67 0.02
N ARG A 104 4.49 17.83 -0.49
CA ARG A 104 5.13 18.64 -1.55
C ARG A 104 5.36 17.87 -2.87
N ILE A 105 4.62 16.79 -3.07
CA ILE A 105 4.55 16.05 -4.33
C ILE A 105 3.23 16.43 -5.01
N ARG A 106 3.27 16.78 -6.29
CA ARG A 106 2.02 17.03 -7.01
C ARG A 106 1.31 15.69 -7.25
N ALA A 107 0.39 15.34 -6.36
CA ALA A 107 -0.55 14.24 -6.52
C ALA A 107 -1.55 14.53 -7.65
N ARG A 108 -1.91 13.51 -8.42
CA ARG A 108 -3.21 13.49 -9.09
C ARG A 108 -4.29 13.18 -8.02
N PRO A 109 -5.48 13.80 -8.08
CA PRO A 109 -6.65 13.24 -7.41
C PRO A 109 -6.91 11.81 -7.91
N ILE A 110 -7.48 10.96 -7.06
CA ILE A 110 -8.03 9.64 -7.46
C ILE A 110 -8.74 9.82 -8.81
N PRO A 111 -8.50 8.97 -9.82
CA PRO A 111 -9.25 9.04 -11.06
C PRO A 111 -10.74 8.95 -10.71
N ILE A 112 -11.43 10.08 -10.81
CA ILE A 112 -12.88 10.08 -10.97
C ILE A 112 -13.07 9.38 -12.31
N PRO A 113 -13.84 8.28 -12.40
CA PRO A 113 -14.21 7.75 -13.70
C PRO A 113 -15.28 8.68 -14.29
N PRO A 114 -14.97 9.40 -15.39
CA PRO A 114 -16.00 9.53 -16.41
C PRO A 114 -15.47 9.34 -17.84
N LYS A 115 -16.12 8.39 -18.53
CA LYS A 115 -16.23 8.17 -19.99
C LYS A 115 -14.93 7.95 -20.80
N PRO A 116 -15.00 7.08 -21.83
CA PRO A 116 -13.85 6.36 -22.34
C PRO A 116 -12.98 7.29 -23.18
N LEU A 117 -11.82 7.59 -22.65
CA LEU A 117 -10.65 7.94 -23.44
C LEU A 117 -9.54 7.01 -22.94
N PRO A 118 -8.87 6.26 -23.83
CA PRO A 118 -7.76 5.42 -23.42
C PRO A 118 -6.69 6.33 -22.80
N CYS A 119 -6.58 6.26 -21.48
CA CYS A 119 -5.47 6.86 -20.76
C CYS A 119 -4.26 5.98 -21.08
N ASP A 120 -3.41 6.35 -22.04
CA ASP A 120 -2.08 5.74 -22.23
C ASP A 120 -1.16 6.12 -21.04
N CYS A 121 -1.57 5.68 -19.86
CA CYS A 121 -1.04 6.08 -18.58
C CYS A 121 -0.19 4.94 -18.07
N LEU A 122 1.06 4.90 -18.58
CA LEU A 122 2.04 3.89 -18.22
C LEU A 122 2.47 4.13 -16.76
N ILE A 123 1.88 3.36 -15.85
CA ILE A 123 2.26 3.39 -14.44
C ILE A 123 3.63 2.75 -14.28
N GLN A 124 4.56 3.49 -13.68
CA GLN A 124 5.94 3.07 -13.43
C GLN A 124 6.24 2.93 -11.93
N TYR A 125 5.55 3.71 -11.09
CA TYR A 125 5.84 3.78 -9.66
C TYR A 125 4.57 3.64 -8.81
N ILE A 126 4.69 2.96 -7.67
CA ILE A 126 3.72 3.10 -6.58
C ILE A 126 4.41 3.87 -5.46
N ILE A 127 3.79 4.96 -5.00
CA ILE A 127 4.28 5.84 -3.94
C ILE A 127 3.51 5.57 -2.65
N PHE A 128 4.19 5.60 -1.51
CA PHE A 128 3.60 5.44 -0.19
C PHE A 128 4.41 6.16 0.88
N GLU A 129 3.76 6.44 2.02
CA GLU A 129 4.38 7.09 3.16
C GLU A 129 5.56 6.28 3.75
N ASN A 130 6.57 6.97 4.27
CA ASN A 130 7.77 6.34 4.85
C ASN A 130 7.48 5.35 5.99
N ASN A 131 6.41 5.57 6.75
CA ASN A 131 6.00 4.75 7.89
C ASN A 131 5.30 3.44 7.48
N ARG A 132 4.95 3.26 6.20
CA ARG A 132 4.31 2.03 5.72
C ARG A 132 5.34 1.03 5.24
N ASP A 133 5.13 -0.22 5.63
CA ASP A 133 5.90 -1.37 5.17
C ASP A 133 5.14 -2.08 4.04
N ILE A 134 5.08 -1.45 2.87
CA ILE A 134 4.49 -2.05 1.66
C ILE A 134 5.53 -2.97 1.04
N VAL A 135 5.17 -4.24 0.89
CA VAL A 135 6.06 -5.31 0.41
C VAL A 135 5.68 -5.80 -0.99
N GLY A 136 4.49 -5.44 -1.47
CA GLY A 136 4.09 -5.70 -2.86
C GLY A 136 2.75 -5.10 -3.26
N VAL A 137 2.60 -4.88 -4.56
CA VAL A 137 1.38 -4.39 -5.18
C VAL A 137 1.16 -5.17 -6.47
N SER A 138 -0.06 -5.65 -6.69
CA SER A 138 -0.46 -6.31 -7.93
C SER A 138 -1.69 -5.64 -8.50
N TYR A 139 -1.80 -5.58 -9.82
CA TYR A 139 -2.99 -5.12 -10.53
C TYR A 139 -3.56 -6.25 -11.41
N LEU A 140 -4.83 -6.54 -11.24
CA LEU A 140 -5.58 -7.54 -11.99
C LEU A 140 -6.70 -6.84 -12.76
N ASN A 141 -6.97 -7.25 -13.99
CA ASN A 141 -8.15 -6.77 -14.71
C ASN A 141 -9.44 -7.47 -14.23
N LYS A 142 -10.58 -7.13 -14.83
CA LYS A 142 -11.88 -7.75 -14.54
C LYS A 142 -11.95 -9.26 -14.75
N GLU A 143 -11.14 -9.78 -15.67
CA GLU A 143 -11.00 -11.21 -15.94
C GLU A 143 -10.06 -11.89 -14.94
N THR A 144 -9.61 -11.19 -13.90
CA THR A 144 -8.62 -11.63 -12.90
C THR A 144 -7.23 -11.93 -13.48
N LYS A 145 -6.96 -11.46 -14.69
CA LYS A 145 -5.63 -11.57 -15.31
C LYS A 145 -4.70 -10.55 -14.68
N LEU A 146 -3.55 -11.02 -14.18
CA LEU A 146 -2.49 -10.15 -13.68
C LEU A 146 -1.90 -9.34 -14.84
N LEU A 147 -2.04 -8.01 -14.78
CA LEU A 147 -1.49 -7.10 -15.79
C LEU A 147 -0.22 -6.42 -15.32
N GLY A 148 0.05 -6.41 -14.02
CA GLY A 148 1.37 -6.10 -13.52
C GLY A 148 1.50 -6.26 -12.00
N SER A 149 2.74 -6.34 -11.54
CA SER A 149 3.03 -6.46 -10.12
C SER A 149 4.42 -5.95 -9.76
N THR A 150 4.58 -5.55 -8.51
CA THR A 150 5.87 -5.27 -7.90
C THR A 150 5.94 -5.89 -6.51
N MET A 151 7.13 -6.32 -6.15
CA MET A 151 7.45 -6.85 -4.82
C MET A 151 8.85 -6.40 -4.41
N GLY A 152 9.04 -6.26 -3.10
CA GLY A 152 10.35 -6.07 -2.50
C GLY A 152 10.45 -4.81 -1.65
N LYS A 153 11.69 -4.38 -1.42
CA LYS A 153 11.99 -3.25 -0.55
C LYS A 153 11.79 -1.94 -1.30
N ALA A 154 10.98 -1.07 -0.71
CA ALA A 154 10.75 0.28 -1.16
C ALA A 154 12.04 1.12 -1.21
N ASN A 155 12.20 1.90 -2.28
CA ASN A 155 13.27 2.89 -2.40
C ASN A 155 12.81 4.22 -1.82
N LYS A 156 13.69 4.97 -1.14
CA LYS A 156 13.37 6.33 -0.68
C LYS A 156 13.35 7.28 -1.87
N LEU A 157 12.31 8.09 -2.00
CA LEU A 157 12.31 9.16 -3.01
C LEU A 157 13.24 10.29 -2.53
N PRO A 158 14.21 10.75 -3.35
CA PRO A 158 15.12 11.82 -2.97
C PRO A 158 14.37 13.09 -2.51
N ASN A 159 14.83 13.69 -1.42
CA ASN A 159 14.26 14.92 -0.83
C ASN A 159 12.78 14.83 -0.46
N SER A 160 12.27 13.62 -0.16
CA SER A 160 10.89 13.42 0.26
C SER A 160 10.74 12.45 1.43
N GLU A 161 9.60 12.53 2.11
CA GLU A 161 9.15 11.63 3.18
C GLU A 161 8.34 10.43 2.66
N VAL A 162 8.43 10.16 1.35
CA VAL A 162 7.78 9.00 0.72
C VAL A 162 8.81 8.01 0.21
N LYS A 163 8.33 6.78 0.03
CA LYS A 163 9.03 5.72 -0.67
C LYS A 163 8.28 5.37 -1.94
N TYR A 164 8.98 4.69 -2.83
CA TYR A 164 8.39 4.16 -4.05
C TYR A 164 8.84 2.73 -4.32
N LEU A 165 7.98 1.98 -5.01
CA LEU A 165 8.33 0.72 -5.65
C LEU A 165 8.27 0.88 -7.16
N ASP A 166 9.29 0.37 -7.84
CA ASP A 166 9.29 0.25 -9.30
C ASP A 166 8.26 -0.82 -9.68
N PHE A 167 7.27 -0.45 -10.48
CA PHE A 167 6.35 -1.40 -11.10
C PHE A 167 7.05 -2.08 -12.28
N LYS A 168 7.94 -3.04 -11.97
CA LYS A 168 8.76 -3.73 -12.97
C LYS A 168 7.92 -4.58 -13.93
N ASP A 169 8.42 -4.70 -15.16
CA ASP A 169 8.02 -5.63 -16.23
C ASP A 169 6.66 -5.45 -16.92
N SER A 170 5.91 -4.38 -16.65
CA SER A 170 4.70 -4.11 -17.42
C SER A 170 4.31 -2.67 -17.23
N SER A 171 4.62 -1.82 -18.20
CA SER A 171 3.86 -0.60 -18.37
C SER A 171 2.46 -1.04 -18.81
N PHE A 172 1.53 -1.13 -17.85
CA PHE A 172 0.15 -1.52 -18.11
C PHE A 172 -0.74 -0.28 -18.02
N THR A 173 -1.83 -0.32 -18.77
CA THR A 173 -2.90 0.66 -18.66
C THR A 173 -3.88 0.18 -17.59
N ILE A 174 -4.24 1.07 -16.67
CA ILE A 174 -5.35 0.79 -15.73
C ILE A 174 -6.64 0.77 -16.56
N GLU A 175 -7.35 -0.34 -16.50
CA GLU A 175 -8.66 -0.51 -17.11
C GLU A 175 -9.76 0.08 -16.20
N ASP A 176 -10.94 0.35 -16.76
CA ASP A 176 -12.08 0.89 -16.00
C ASP A 176 -12.55 -0.08 -14.90
N GLU A 177 -12.37 -1.38 -15.12
CA GLU A 177 -12.63 -2.44 -14.17
C GLU A 177 -11.35 -3.22 -13.83
N GLY A 178 -11.12 -3.47 -12.55
CA GLY A 178 -9.96 -4.22 -12.10
C GLY A 178 -9.79 -4.21 -10.59
N SER A 179 -8.66 -4.69 -10.11
CA SER A 179 -8.34 -4.65 -8.69
C SER A 179 -6.86 -4.43 -8.43
N PHE A 180 -6.57 -3.52 -7.49
CA PHE A 180 -5.27 -3.45 -6.85
C PHE A 180 -5.27 -4.35 -5.62
N GLN A 181 -4.28 -5.22 -5.52
CA GLN A 181 -4.00 -5.99 -4.31
C GLN A 181 -2.73 -5.42 -3.67
N ILE A 182 -2.88 -4.85 -2.49
CA ILE A 182 -1.79 -4.22 -1.75
C ILE A 182 -1.39 -5.15 -0.61
N LYS A 183 -0.10 -5.52 -0.55
CA LYS A 183 0.49 -6.33 0.52
C LYS A 183 1.43 -5.48 1.36
N SER A 184 1.24 -5.53 2.66
CA SER A 184 2.06 -4.89 3.67
C SER A 184 2.56 -5.90 4.70
N GLY A 185 3.57 -5.54 5.49
CA GLY A 185 4.06 -6.37 6.60
C GLY A 185 2.97 -6.74 7.63
N ASN A 186 1.90 -5.95 7.71
CA ASN A 186 0.81 -6.12 8.69
C ASN A 186 -0.48 -6.69 8.08
N GLY A 187 -0.47 -7.11 6.81
CA GLY A 187 -1.64 -7.67 6.13
C GLY A 187 -1.80 -7.19 4.69
N SER A 188 -2.95 -7.48 4.08
CA SER A 188 -3.27 -7.11 2.71
C SER A 188 -4.68 -6.57 2.57
N TYR A 189 -4.90 -5.71 1.60
CA TYR A 189 -6.23 -5.25 1.21
C TYR A 189 -6.36 -5.17 -0.31
N THR A 190 -7.60 -5.26 -0.78
CA THR A 190 -7.94 -5.22 -2.20
C THR A 190 -8.82 -4.01 -2.47
N VAL A 191 -8.45 -3.23 -3.48
CA VAL A 191 -9.21 -2.10 -4.00
C VAL A 191 -9.79 -2.54 -5.32
N ASN A 192 -11.11 -2.68 -5.40
CA ASN A 192 -11.80 -2.97 -6.65
C ASN A 192 -12.14 -1.66 -7.36
N LEU A 193 -11.71 -1.53 -8.60
CA LEU A 193 -12.17 -0.51 -9.53
C LEU A 193 -13.42 -1.08 -10.20
N VAL A 194 -14.55 -0.40 -10.01
CA VAL A 194 -15.83 -0.75 -10.62
C VAL A 194 -16.24 0.37 -11.56
N GLU A 195 -16.75 0.01 -12.72
CA GLU A 195 -17.40 0.93 -13.64
C GLU A 195 -18.67 1.48 -12.96
N ASN A 196 -18.73 2.80 -12.78
CA ASN A 196 -19.91 3.50 -12.24
C ASN A 196 -20.97 3.72 -13.33
#